data_AF-M2AWX8-F1
#
_entry.id   AF-M2AWX8-F1
#
_cell.length_a   1.000
_cell.length_b   1.000
_cell.length_c   1.000
_cell.angle_alpha   90.00
_cell.angle_beta   90.00
_cell.angle_gamma   90.00
#
_symmetry.space_group_name_H-M   'P 1'
#
loop_
_entity.id
_entity.type
_entity.pdbx_description
1 polymer ?
#
loop_
_entity_poly.entity_id
_entity_poly.type
_entity_poly.pdbx_seq_one_letter_code
_entity_poly.pdbx_strand_id
1 'polypeptide(L)'
;MILRPQDTLNSLLVQVAKSLDVPEELHKAAVLEYEQLAFFLEELDEAAGRRSPEIYSQGSFALGTATQPVKSDDEYDVDLVYERMLKKEGKTQQQLKDEAGENLTEYVKHRRQTGQTVPELSEGSRCWCLNFPDQFHMDVLPAIPDAEQREIVATDAAKHILITDKSVRCWLPSNPRQFADWFRSTMEVRLEAIKKSMAEASLRRDGLVVNDWQIKQAAESIPEYEIKTPLQRAIQILKRHRDCRFDGDPENRPASILITTLAAKAYSNEANLLDALLNLVHRMPDHIEEREVNGQSVAWVENPINPSENFADRWQAEDYPDREKHFRVWLEQVGIELEEAIKGGGIHRVLDLLGASLGRQVVEASAKSLGYDVQRASSSGKLAVASSTATLITGTAPIPNTTPVRGHTFYGESKRNR
;
A
#
# COMPACT_ATOMS: atom_id res chain seq x y z
N MET A 1 13.22 32.81 -2.54
CA MET A 1 11.82 32.76 -3.06
C MET A 1 11.03 31.90 -2.10
N ILE A 2 9.89 32.37 -1.58
CA ILE A 2 9.10 31.67 -0.55
C ILE A 2 8.17 30.67 -1.26
N LEU A 3 8.25 29.39 -0.90
CA LEU A 3 7.35 28.34 -1.38
C LEU A 3 5.91 28.70 -1.05
N ARG A 4 4.96 28.32 -1.92
CA ARG A 4 3.54 28.36 -1.52
C ARG A 4 3.34 27.35 -0.37
N PRO A 5 2.55 27.69 0.66
CA PRO A 5 2.33 26.80 1.80
C PRO A 5 1.87 25.39 1.41
N GLN A 6 1.00 25.27 0.41
CA GLN A 6 0.49 23.98 -0.09
C GLN A 6 1.58 23.11 -0.73
N ASP A 7 2.53 23.69 -1.47
CA ASP A 7 3.63 22.93 -2.09
C ASP A 7 4.58 22.36 -1.01
N THR A 8 4.79 23.13 0.08
CA THR A 8 5.59 22.69 1.23
C THR A 8 4.88 21.56 1.98
N LEU A 9 3.58 21.70 2.22
CA LEU A 9 2.75 20.67 2.85
C LEU A 9 2.75 19.37 2.03
N ASN A 10 2.53 19.45 0.71
CA ASN A 10 2.60 18.28 -0.16
C ASN A 10 3.97 17.60 -0.09
N SER A 11 5.06 18.37 -0.11
CA SER A 11 6.41 17.81 -0.02
C SER A 11 6.67 17.13 1.32
N LEU A 12 6.18 17.71 2.42
CA LEU A 12 6.23 17.10 3.74
C LEU A 12 5.44 15.80 3.80
N LEU A 13 4.19 15.80 3.31
CA LEU A 13 3.36 14.59 3.24
C LEU A 13 4.01 13.48 2.42
N VAL A 14 4.70 13.82 1.32
CA VAL A 14 5.46 12.83 0.53
C VAL A 14 6.61 12.25 1.35
N GLN A 15 7.33 13.06 2.12
CA GLN A 15 8.41 12.56 3.00
C GLN A 15 7.86 11.72 4.16
N VAL A 16 6.69 12.06 4.70
CA VAL A 16 5.99 11.24 5.69
C VAL A 16 5.60 9.90 5.07
N ALA A 17 4.96 9.90 3.90
CA ALA A 17 4.55 8.67 3.24
C ALA A 17 5.75 7.76 2.91
N LYS A 18 6.90 8.33 2.49
CA LYS A 18 8.14 7.57 2.30
C LYS A 18 8.67 6.94 3.58
N SER A 19 8.61 7.66 4.71
CA SER A 19 9.03 7.08 6.01
C SER A 19 8.10 5.99 6.52
N LEU A 20 6.89 5.87 5.95
CA LEU A 20 5.97 4.78 6.26
C LEU A 20 6.20 3.54 5.40
N ASP A 21 7.09 3.59 4.40
CA ASP A 21 7.39 2.42 3.57
C ASP A 21 8.02 1.32 4.42
N VAL A 22 7.76 0.07 4.01
CA VAL A 22 8.52 -1.07 4.49
C VAL A 22 9.99 -0.85 4.11
N PRO A 23 10.94 -0.91 5.07
CA PRO A 23 12.36 -0.78 4.76
C PRO A 23 12.78 -1.78 3.68
N GLU A 24 13.62 -1.34 2.74
CA GLU A 24 14.03 -2.17 1.59
C GLU A 24 14.65 -3.51 2.02
N GLU A 25 15.48 -3.50 3.06
CA GLU A 25 16.09 -4.71 3.62
C GLU A 25 15.05 -5.67 4.20
N LEU A 26 14.01 -5.14 4.84
CA LEU A 26 12.92 -5.96 5.37
C LEU A 26 12.03 -6.50 4.24
N HIS A 27 11.78 -5.70 3.20
CA HIS A 27 11.07 -6.17 2.02
C HIS A 27 11.85 -7.31 1.34
N LYS A 28 13.17 -7.18 1.16
CA LYS A 28 14.02 -8.26 0.62
C LYS A 28 14.00 -9.50 1.52
N ALA A 29 14.06 -9.34 2.84
CA ALA A 29 13.96 -10.44 3.79
C ALA A 29 12.61 -11.16 3.66
N ALA A 30 11.49 -10.43 3.63
CA ALA A 30 10.16 -10.98 3.45
C ALA A 30 10.02 -11.76 2.12
N VAL A 31 10.52 -11.20 1.01
CA VAL A 31 10.53 -11.88 -0.29
C VAL A 31 11.35 -13.17 -0.23
N LEU A 32 12.55 -13.12 0.36
CA LEU A 32 13.41 -14.29 0.50
C LEU A 32 12.75 -15.39 1.34
N GLU A 33 12.10 -15.04 2.45
CA GLU A 33 11.40 -16.00 3.31
C GLU A 33 10.17 -16.60 2.63
N TYR A 34 9.43 -15.79 1.87
CA TYR A 34 8.37 -16.26 0.98
C TYR A 34 8.88 -17.27 -0.07
N GLU A 35 9.97 -16.95 -0.77
CA GLU A 35 10.53 -17.83 -1.82
C GLU A 35 11.02 -19.16 -1.22
N GLN A 36 11.65 -19.13 -0.03
CA GLN A 36 12.07 -20.35 0.66
C GLN A 36 10.90 -21.21 1.09
N LEU A 37 9.85 -20.61 1.65
CA LEU A 37 8.63 -21.32 2.01
C LEU A 37 7.98 -21.94 0.75
N ALA A 38 7.92 -21.18 -0.34
CA ALA A 38 7.32 -21.65 -1.58
C ALA A 38 8.06 -22.86 -2.13
N PHE A 39 9.38 -22.76 -2.24
CA PHE A 39 10.24 -23.86 -2.68
C PHE A 39 10.08 -25.11 -1.81
N PHE A 40 10.06 -24.95 -0.48
CA PHE A 40 9.86 -26.07 0.44
C PHE A 40 8.50 -26.77 0.24
N LEU A 41 7.43 -25.99 0.09
CA LEU A 41 6.08 -26.54 -0.10
C LEU A 41 5.93 -27.22 -1.47
N GLU A 42 6.63 -26.74 -2.50
CA GLU A 42 6.71 -27.38 -3.81
C GLU A 42 7.43 -28.74 -3.72
N GLU A 43 8.61 -28.79 -3.11
CA GLU A 43 9.37 -30.04 -2.91
C GLU A 43 8.58 -31.06 -2.09
N LEU A 44 7.88 -30.59 -1.04
CA LEU A 44 7.05 -31.44 -0.19
C LEU A 44 5.89 -32.07 -0.95
N ASP A 45 5.22 -31.30 -1.82
CA ASP A 45 4.15 -31.83 -2.67
C ASP A 45 4.68 -32.77 -3.76
N GLU A 46 5.81 -32.43 -4.40
CA GLU A 46 6.43 -33.28 -5.41
C GLU A 46 6.86 -34.64 -4.82
N ALA A 47 7.51 -34.64 -3.65
CA ALA A 47 7.92 -35.86 -2.95
C ALA A 47 6.72 -36.75 -2.56
N ALA A 48 5.54 -36.16 -2.36
CA ALA A 48 4.29 -36.86 -2.11
C ALA A 48 3.55 -37.29 -3.40
N GLY A 49 4.13 -37.06 -4.58
CA GLY A 49 3.51 -37.34 -5.87
C GLY A 49 2.30 -36.45 -6.17
N ARG A 50 2.18 -35.30 -5.50
CA ARG A 50 1.10 -34.32 -5.67
C ARG A 50 1.53 -33.26 -6.68
N ARG A 51 0.55 -32.59 -7.27
CA ARG A 51 0.81 -31.43 -8.13
C ARG A 51 1.28 -30.26 -7.27
N SER A 52 2.32 -29.57 -7.73
CA SER A 52 2.87 -28.40 -7.06
C SER A 52 1.80 -27.33 -6.81
N PRO A 53 1.83 -26.68 -5.64
CA PRO A 53 0.94 -25.56 -5.31
C PRO A 53 1.31 -24.30 -6.12
N GLU A 54 0.40 -23.34 -6.19
CA GLU A 54 0.74 -21.95 -6.50
C GLU A 54 0.81 -21.13 -5.22
N ILE A 55 1.89 -20.38 -5.04
CA ILE A 55 2.10 -19.54 -3.85
C ILE A 55 2.38 -18.12 -4.33
N TYR A 56 1.68 -17.14 -3.77
CA TYR A 56 1.80 -15.75 -4.19
C TYR A 56 1.35 -14.77 -3.11
N SER A 57 1.92 -13.57 -3.14
CA SER A 57 1.54 -12.49 -2.24
C SER A 57 0.16 -11.91 -2.57
N GLN A 58 -0.58 -11.51 -1.54
CA GLN A 58 -1.81 -10.74 -1.64
C GLN A 58 -1.77 -9.52 -0.71
N GLY A 59 -2.91 -8.85 -0.53
CA GLY A 59 -3.05 -7.82 0.49
C GLY A 59 -2.18 -6.60 0.28
N SER A 60 -1.73 -5.99 1.37
CA SER A 60 -1.10 -4.67 1.33
C SER A 60 0.27 -4.67 0.61
N PHE A 61 0.99 -5.78 0.65
CA PHE A 61 2.24 -5.96 -0.11
C PHE A 61 1.97 -5.97 -1.62
N ALA A 62 1.02 -6.79 -2.08
CA ALA A 62 0.67 -6.89 -3.50
C ALA A 62 0.13 -5.56 -4.07
N LEU A 63 -0.60 -4.79 -3.26
CA LEU A 63 -1.13 -3.48 -3.66
C LEU A 63 -0.11 -2.34 -3.52
N GLY A 64 1.05 -2.61 -2.90
CA GLY A 64 2.05 -1.60 -2.60
C GLY A 64 1.59 -0.55 -1.58
N THR A 65 0.68 -0.90 -0.67
CA THR A 65 0.11 -0.05 0.38
C THR A 65 0.47 -0.52 1.79
N ALA A 66 1.42 -1.44 1.93
CA ALA A 66 2.02 -1.81 3.21
C ALA A 66 2.60 -0.57 3.91
N THR A 67 2.45 -0.53 5.24
CA THR A 67 2.80 0.62 6.08
C THR A 67 3.56 0.15 7.30
N GLN A 68 4.58 0.89 7.71
CA GLN A 68 5.24 0.68 9.00
C GLN A 68 4.23 0.75 10.15
N PRO A 69 4.24 -0.24 11.06
CA PRO A 69 3.40 -0.23 12.25
C PRO A 69 3.61 1.00 13.14
N VAL A 70 2.64 1.29 14.01
CA VAL A 70 2.72 2.45 14.93
C VAL A 70 3.72 2.21 16.04
N LYS A 71 3.70 1.01 16.62
CA LYS A 71 4.63 0.61 17.66
C LYS A 71 5.82 -0.11 17.02
N SER A 72 7.01 0.10 17.59
CA SER A 72 8.25 -0.43 17.03
C SER A 72 8.40 -1.95 17.19
N ASP A 73 7.60 -2.54 18.07
CA ASP A 73 7.49 -3.97 18.36
C ASP A 73 6.36 -4.66 17.57
N ASP A 74 5.52 -3.89 16.87
CA ASP A 74 4.55 -4.47 15.94
C ASP A 74 5.26 -4.92 14.65
N GLU A 75 4.85 -6.07 14.14
CA GLU A 75 5.42 -6.73 12.96
C GLU A 75 4.70 -6.32 11.67
N TYR A 76 5.36 -6.51 10.52
CA TYR A 76 4.75 -6.28 9.21
C TYR A 76 3.95 -7.51 8.74
N ASP A 77 2.79 -7.29 8.12
CA ASP A 77 1.90 -8.35 7.66
C ASP A 77 2.22 -8.73 6.21
N VAL A 78 2.72 -9.96 5.98
CA VAL A 78 2.93 -10.52 4.63
C VAL A 78 1.86 -11.56 4.35
N ASP A 79 0.83 -11.17 3.59
CA ASP A 79 -0.25 -12.08 3.22
C ASP A 79 0.15 -12.94 2.00
N LEU A 80 0.07 -14.26 2.14
CA LEU A 80 0.29 -15.24 1.09
C LEU A 80 -0.96 -16.07 0.83
N VAL A 81 -1.15 -16.47 -0.42
CA VAL A 81 -2.09 -17.53 -0.80
C VAL A 81 -1.31 -18.81 -1.06
N TYR A 82 -1.73 -19.91 -0.43
CA TYR A 82 -1.27 -21.27 -0.69
C TYR A 82 -2.35 -22.01 -1.47
N GLU A 83 -2.31 -21.89 -2.80
CA GLU A 83 -3.33 -22.43 -3.72
C GLU A 83 -2.99 -23.86 -4.12
N ARG A 84 -3.79 -24.82 -3.64
CA ARG A 84 -3.68 -26.24 -3.98
C ARG A 84 -4.51 -26.56 -5.20
N MET A 85 -3.91 -27.24 -6.16
CA MET A 85 -4.54 -27.65 -7.41
C MET A 85 -5.49 -28.85 -7.23
N LEU A 86 -6.49 -28.69 -6.37
CA LEU A 86 -7.49 -29.68 -5.98
C LEU A 86 -8.88 -29.25 -6.44
N LYS A 87 -9.78 -30.23 -6.59
CA LYS A 87 -11.21 -29.98 -6.80
C LYS A 87 -11.93 -29.89 -5.46
N LYS A 88 -12.95 -29.03 -5.37
CA LYS A 88 -13.73 -28.81 -4.13
C LYS A 88 -14.43 -30.07 -3.60
N GLU A 89 -14.72 -31.06 -4.45
CA GLU A 89 -15.31 -32.34 -4.06
C GLU A 89 -14.29 -33.30 -3.44
N GLY A 90 -13.00 -33.09 -3.71
CA GLY A 90 -11.92 -33.97 -3.26
C GLY A 90 -11.45 -33.70 -1.84
N LYS A 91 -11.79 -32.54 -1.26
CA LYS A 91 -11.32 -32.13 0.07
C LYS A 91 -12.25 -31.10 0.70
N THR A 92 -12.49 -31.20 2.00
CA THR A 92 -13.22 -30.18 2.78
C THR A 92 -12.32 -29.01 3.17
N GLN A 93 -12.91 -27.86 3.51
CA GLN A 93 -12.15 -26.70 4.01
C GLN A 93 -11.27 -27.03 5.22
N GLN A 94 -11.82 -27.76 6.20
CA GLN A 94 -11.08 -28.13 7.40
C GLN A 94 -9.88 -29.02 7.05
N GLN A 95 -10.08 -30.03 6.20
CA GLN A 95 -8.98 -30.90 5.76
C GLN A 95 -7.89 -30.16 4.98
N LEU A 96 -8.24 -29.13 4.19
CA LEU A 96 -7.26 -28.31 3.52
C LEU A 96 -6.47 -27.45 4.52
N LYS A 97 -7.17 -26.87 5.50
CA LYS A 97 -6.54 -26.07 6.55
C LYS A 97 -5.62 -26.91 7.43
N ASP A 98 -6.05 -28.10 7.84
CA ASP A 98 -5.24 -29.04 8.63
C ASP A 98 -3.98 -29.45 7.86
N GLU A 99 -4.12 -29.82 6.58
CA GLU A 99 -2.97 -30.18 5.74
C GLU A 99 -1.98 -29.02 5.57
N ALA A 100 -2.47 -27.78 5.41
CA ALA A 100 -1.59 -26.62 5.37
C ALA A 100 -0.83 -26.46 6.70
N GLY A 101 -1.50 -26.65 7.84
CA GLY A 101 -0.87 -26.61 9.16
C GLY A 101 0.19 -27.70 9.36
N GLU A 102 -0.08 -28.91 8.89
CA GLU A 102 0.87 -30.03 8.90
C GLU A 102 2.11 -29.69 8.04
N ASN A 103 1.91 -29.20 6.81
CA ASN A 103 3.01 -28.82 5.92
C ASN A 103 3.86 -27.69 6.51
N LEU A 104 3.23 -26.66 7.12
CA LEU A 104 3.93 -25.57 7.79
C LEU A 104 4.65 -26.04 9.06
N THR A 105 4.11 -27.03 9.76
CA THR A 105 4.80 -27.66 10.90
C THR A 105 6.07 -28.38 10.45
N GLU A 106 6.02 -29.08 9.31
CA GLU A 106 7.21 -29.69 8.71
C GLU A 106 8.23 -28.64 8.25
N TYR A 107 7.78 -27.52 7.70
CA TYR A 107 8.65 -26.38 7.37
C TYR A 107 9.38 -25.85 8.62
N VAL A 108 8.68 -25.61 9.72
CA VAL A 108 9.27 -25.16 10.99
C VAL A 108 10.29 -26.18 11.52
N LYS A 109 10.00 -27.49 11.40
CA LYS A 109 10.96 -28.55 11.76
C LYS A 109 12.19 -28.53 10.88
N HIS A 110 12.02 -28.37 9.57
CA HIS A 110 13.12 -28.28 8.61
C HIS A 110 14.06 -27.14 8.96
N ARG A 111 13.54 -25.92 9.19
CA ARG A 111 14.36 -24.76 9.58
C ARG A 111 15.16 -24.99 10.85
N ARG A 112 14.55 -25.65 11.84
CA ARG A 112 15.23 -26.03 13.09
C ARG A 112 16.39 -27.00 12.84
N GLN A 113 16.23 -27.95 11.91
CA GLN A 113 17.25 -28.94 11.57
C GLN A 113 18.40 -28.34 10.73
N THR A 114 18.10 -27.35 9.90
CA THR A 114 19.08 -26.67 9.03
C THR A 114 19.75 -25.46 9.69
N GLY A 115 19.37 -25.12 10.93
CA GLY A 115 19.96 -24.03 11.69
C GLY A 115 19.55 -22.63 11.21
N GLN A 116 18.41 -22.53 10.51
CA GLN A 116 17.83 -21.27 10.07
C GLN A 116 16.99 -20.63 11.19
N THR A 117 16.62 -19.35 11.03
CA THR A 117 15.63 -18.67 11.90
C THR A 117 14.35 -19.50 11.99
N VAL A 118 13.83 -19.74 13.19
CA VAL A 118 12.65 -20.59 13.38
C VAL A 118 11.46 -19.70 13.71
N PRO A 119 10.46 -19.57 12.83
CA PRO A 119 9.26 -18.81 13.13
C PRO A 119 8.35 -19.55 14.12
N GLU A 120 7.54 -18.79 14.86
CA GLU A 120 6.44 -19.33 15.66
C GLU A 120 5.23 -19.57 14.75
N LEU A 121 4.70 -20.80 14.76
CA LEU A 121 3.51 -21.16 13.99
C LEU A 121 2.27 -21.04 14.86
N SER A 122 1.28 -20.26 14.41
CA SER A 122 -0.02 -20.14 15.06
C SER A 122 -1.16 -20.24 14.04
N GLU A 123 -2.35 -20.60 14.51
CA GLU A 123 -3.51 -20.84 13.64
C GLU A 123 -4.52 -19.69 13.71
N GLY A 124 -4.71 -18.99 12.59
CA GLY A 124 -5.72 -17.94 12.43
C GLY A 124 -7.11 -18.47 12.04
N SER A 125 -8.08 -17.57 11.87
CA SER A 125 -9.43 -17.93 11.42
C SER A 125 -9.44 -18.49 10.00
N ARG A 126 -8.73 -17.84 9.07
CA ARG A 126 -8.64 -18.24 7.66
C ARG A 126 -7.25 -18.76 7.29
N CYS A 127 -6.21 -18.09 7.74
CA CYS A 127 -4.81 -18.44 7.48
C CYS A 127 -4.17 -19.27 8.61
N TRP A 128 -2.95 -19.71 8.35
CA TRP A 128 -1.92 -20.04 9.33
C TRP A 128 -0.89 -18.91 9.35
N CYS A 129 -0.33 -18.60 10.51
CA CYS A 129 0.58 -17.48 10.69
C CYS A 129 1.96 -17.99 11.10
N LEU A 130 3.00 -17.62 10.34
CA LEU A 130 4.40 -17.79 10.70
C LEU A 130 4.95 -16.46 11.21
N ASN A 131 5.07 -16.30 12.52
CA ASN A 131 5.69 -15.12 13.13
C ASN A 131 7.22 -15.26 13.07
N PHE A 132 7.88 -14.32 12.38
CA PHE A 132 9.32 -14.11 12.45
C PHE A 132 9.62 -12.98 13.44
N PRO A 133 10.17 -13.31 14.63
CA PRO A 133 10.35 -12.33 15.70
C PRO A 133 11.09 -11.08 15.24
N ASP A 134 10.58 -9.93 15.67
CA ASP A 134 11.12 -8.59 15.41
C ASP A 134 11.20 -8.20 13.92
N GLN A 135 10.53 -8.93 13.03
CA GLN A 135 10.60 -8.72 11.58
C GLN A 135 9.22 -8.57 10.93
N PHE A 136 8.47 -9.66 10.83
CA PHE A 136 7.19 -9.73 10.14
C PHE A 136 6.48 -11.04 10.48
N HIS A 137 5.16 -11.08 10.27
CA HIS A 137 4.46 -12.35 10.21
C HIS A 137 4.01 -12.64 8.78
N MET A 138 4.07 -13.92 8.40
CA MET A 138 3.60 -14.41 7.12
C MET A 138 2.30 -15.18 7.32
N ASP A 139 1.21 -14.62 6.80
CA ASP A 139 -0.11 -15.21 6.84
C ASP A 139 -0.34 -16.07 5.59
N VAL A 140 -0.31 -17.39 5.75
CA VAL A 140 -0.48 -18.38 4.69
C VAL A 140 -1.95 -18.80 4.63
N LEU A 141 -2.67 -18.31 3.62
CA LEU A 141 -4.08 -18.62 3.38
C LEU A 141 -4.23 -19.87 2.49
N PRO A 142 -4.72 -21.01 3.01
CA PRO A 142 -4.98 -22.18 2.18
C PRO A 142 -6.17 -21.92 1.26
N ALA A 143 -6.00 -22.25 -0.03
CA ALA A 143 -7.02 -22.06 -1.04
C ALA A 143 -7.01 -23.17 -2.11
N ILE A 144 -8.08 -23.26 -2.90
CA ILE A 144 -8.18 -24.10 -4.10
C ILE A 144 -8.79 -23.30 -5.25
N PRO A 145 -8.58 -23.69 -6.53
CA PRO A 145 -9.27 -23.10 -7.66
C PRO A 145 -10.81 -23.20 -7.54
N ASP A 146 -11.51 -22.10 -7.80
CA ASP A 146 -12.97 -22.11 -7.97
C ASP A 146 -13.34 -22.50 -9.41
N ALA A 147 -13.29 -23.79 -9.73
CA ALA A 147 -13.48 -24.29 -11.10
C ALA A 147 -14.79 -23.80 -11.75
N GLU A 148 -15.87 -23.65 -10.98
CA GLU A 148 -17.18 -23.22 -11.51
C GLU A 148 -17.13 -21.77 -12.00
N GLN A 149 -16.57 -20.86 -11.19
CA GLN A 149 -16.40 -19.47 -11.61
C GLN A 149 -15.38 -19.33 -12.74
N ARG A 150 -14.30 -20.13 -12.71
CA ARG A 150 -13.28 -20.14 -13.76
C ARG A 150 -13.82 -20.63 -15.11
N GLU A 151 -14.88 -21.44 -15.15
CA GLU A 151 -15.50 -21.87 -16.41
C GLU A 151 -16.47 -20.83 -17.00
N ILE A 152 -17.14 -20.03 -16.15
CA ILE A 152 -18.14 -19.04 -16.57
C ILE A 152 -17.48 -17.78 -17.15
N VAL A 153 -16.36 -17.34 -16.59
CA VAL A 153 -15.69 -16.10 -16.98
C VAL A 153 -14.67 -16.40 -18.09
N ALA A 154 -15.05 -16.20 -19.37
CA ALA A 154 -14.20 -16.51 -20.53
C ALA A 154 -12.93 -15.62 -20.68
N THR A 155 -12.65 -14.73 -19.74
CA THR A 155 -11.48 -13.86 -19.69
C THR A 155 -10.80 -13.98 -18.33
N ASP A 156 -9.50 -14.25 -18.31
CA ASP A 156 -8.65 -14.20 -17.11
C ASP A 156 -9.12 -15.08 -15.91
N ALA A 157 -9.94 -16.10 -16.18
CA ALA A 157 -10.44 -17.12 -15.27
C ALA A 157 -9.36 -17.95 -14.53
N ALA A 158 -8.11 -17.54 -14.48
CA ALA A 158 -7.06 -18.20 -13.71
C ALA A 158 -6.92 -17.68 -12.26
N LYS A 159 -7.88 -16.90 -11.75
CA LYS A 159 -7.68 -16.12 -10.50
C LYS A 159 -8.73 -16.34 -9.40
N HIS A 160 -9.91 -16.90 -9.72
CA HIS A 160 -10.93 -17.19 -8.69
C HIS A 160 -10.52 -18.38 -7.82
N ILE A 161 -10.58 -18.20 -6.51
CA ILE A 161 -10.21 -19.20 -5.53
C ILE A 161 -11.32 -19.40 -4.50
N LEU A 162 -11.31 -20.56 -3.86
CA LEU A 162 -12.10 -20.85 -2.67
C LEU A 162 -11.16 -20.93 -1.47
N ILE A 163 -11.47 -20.20 -0.41
CA ILE A 163 -10.61 -20.05 0.77
C ILE A 163 -11.19 -20.78 1.98
N THR A 164 -10.35 -21.05 2.98
CA THR A 164 -10.77 -21.67 4.25
C THR A 164 -11.22 -20.64 5.29
N ASP A 165 -12.19 -20.99 6.14
CA ASP A 165 -12.62 -20.21 7.30
C ASP A 165 -13.12 -21.13 8.44
N LYS A 166 -12.61 -20.96 9.65
CA LYS A 166 -13.04 -21.73 10.84
C LYS A 166 -14.52 -21.52 11.20
N SER A 167 -15.05 -20.33 10.92
CA SER A 167 -16.40 -19.91 11.31
C SER A 167 -17.48 -20.34 10.32
N VAL A 168 -17.09 -20.74 9.10
CA VAL A 168 -18.02 -21.03 8.02
C VAL A 168 -17.75 -22.41 7.40
N ARG A 169 -18.78 -23.26 7.32
CA ARG A 169 -18.63 -24.61 6.76
C ARG A 169 -18.59 -24.64 5.23
N CYS A 170 -19.20 -23.67 4.56
CA CYS A 170 -19.20 -23.57 3.10
C CYS A 170 -17.98 -22.80 2.58
N TRP A 171 -17.45 -23.23 1.43
CA TRP A 171 -16.34 -22.57 0.77
C TRP A 171 -16.65 -21.10 0.52
N LEU A 172 -15.71 -20.22 0.84
CA LEU A 172 -15.85 -18.79 0.59
C LEU A 172 -15.13 -18.43 -0.72
N PRO A 173 -15.82 -17.84 -1.72
CA PRO A 173 -15.19 -17.38 -2.94
C PRO A 173 -14.33 -16.14 -2.67
N SER A 174 -13.16 -16.07 -3.31
CA SER A 174 -12.28 -14.91 -3.27
C SER A 174 -11.53 -14.76 -4.60
N ASN A 175 -10.97 -13.58 -4.86
CA ASN A 175 -10.15 -13.34 -6.04
C ASN A 175 -9.14 -12.19 -5.80
N PRO A 176 -8.10 -12.44 -4.98
CA PRO A 176 -7.14 -11.40 -4.59
C PRO A 176 -6.31 -10.88 -5.76
N ARG A 177 -5.97 -11.73 -6.75
CA ARG A 177 -5.20 -11.29 -7.93
C ARG A 177 -5.99 -10.32 -8.81
N GLN A 178 -7.26 -10.63 -9.10
CA GLN A 178 -8.09 -9.72 -9.89
C GLN A 178 -8.40 -8.43 -9.12
N PHE A 179 -8.50 -8.48 -7.79
CA PHE A 179 -8.61 -7.26 -6.97
C PHE A 179 -7.36 -6.39 -7.12
N ALA A 180 -6.17 -6.99 -7.11
CA ALA A 180 -4.92 -6.27 -7.36
C ALA A 180 -4.87 -5.66 -8.77
N ASP A 181 -5.33 -6.39 -9.80
CA ASP A 181 -5.42 -5.87 -11.16
C ASP A 181 -6.41 -4.70 -11.27
N TRP A 182 -7.58 -4.82 -10.66
CA TRP A 182 -8.55 -3.72 -10.58
C TRP A 182 -7.93 -2.51 -9.88
N PHE A 183 -7.31 -2.69 -8.71
CA PHE A 183 -6.69 -1.62 -7.96
C PHE A 183 -5.61 -0.92 -8.80
N ARG A 184 -4.74 -1.69 -9.46
CA ARG A 184 -3.76 -1.19 -10.42
C ARG A 184 -4.41 -0.35 -11.52
N SER A 185 -5.52 -0.82 -12.11
CA SER A 185 -6.22 -0.11 -13.19
C SER A 185 -6.69 1.29 -12.77
N THR A 186 -7.06 1.47 -11.50
CA THR A 186 -7.51 2.78 -10.98
C THR A 186 -6.41 3.85 -10.99
N MET A 187 -5.14 3.43 -10.96
CA MET A 187 -3.97 4.31 -10.90
C MET A 187 -3.05 4.24 -12.13
N GLU A 188 -3.44 3.50 -13.17
CA GLU A 188 -2.60 3.21 -14.34
C GLU A 188 -2.08 4.48 -15.01
N VAL A 189 -2.94 5.48 -15.20
CA VAL A 189 -2.55 6.76 -15.84
C VAL A 189 -1.39 7.43 -15.09
N ARG A 190 -1.42 7.42 -13.75
CA ARG A 190 -0.37 8.02 -12.93
C ARG A 190 0.86 7.14 -12.83
N LEU A 191 0.70 5.83 -12.75
CA LEU A 191 1.80 4.87 -12.77
C LEU A 191 2.64 5.04 -14.05
N GLU A 192 1.98 5.06 -15.21
CA GLU A 192 2.65 5.21 -16.50
C GLU A 192 3.29 6.60 -16.69
N ALA A 193 2.67 7.65 -16.15
CA ALA A 193 3.28 8.98 -16.13
C ALA A 193 4.58 9.02 -15.30
N ILE A 194 4.59 8.35 -14.14
CA ILE A 194 5.77 8.29 -13.27
C ILE A 194 6.87 7.46 -13.94
N LYS A 195 6.56 6.27 -14.48
CA LYS A 195 7.52 5.43 -15.22
C LYS A 195 8.21 6.20 -16.34
N LYS A 196 7.42 6.89 -17.17
CA LYS A 196 7.96 7.74 -18.26
C LYS A 196 8.88 8.84 -17.74
N SER A 197 8.49 9.52 -16.67
CA SER A 197 9.31 10.57 -16.07
C SER A 197 10.64 10.03 -15.50
N MET A 198 10.61 8.88 -14.83
CA MET A 198 11.81 8.21 -14.31
C MET A 198 12.74 7.74 -15.43
N ALA A 199 12.18 7.09 -16.46
CA ALA A 199 12.93 6.64 -17.63
C ALA A 199 13.61 7.81 -18.35
N GLU A 200 12.86 8.89 -18.60
CA GLU A 200 13.40 10.11 -19.21
C GLU A 200 14.53 10.72 -18.36
N ALA A 201 14.35 10.82 -17.05
CA ALA A 201 15.35 11.35 -16.14
C ALA A 201 16.61 10.47 -16.06
N SER A 202 16.48 9.14 -16.21
CA SER A 202 17.62 8.22 -16.28
C SER A 202 18.39 8.41 -17.59
N LEU A 203 17.72 8.33 -18.73
CA LEU A 203 18.35 8.45 -20.05
C LEU A 203 19.05 9.81 -20.26
N ARG A 204 18.45 10.90 -19.75
CA ARG A 204 19.07 12.24 -19.81
C ARG A 204 20.32 12.35 -18.94
N ARG A 205 20.39 11.65 -17.79
CA ARG A 205 21.60 11.60 -16.97
C ARG A 205 22.76 10.92 -17.70
N ASP A 206 22.44 9.95 -18.56
CA ASP A 206 23.42 9.23 -19.37
C ASP A 206 23.86 10.00 -20.63
N GLY A 207 23.43 11.26 -20.77
CA GLY A 207 23.83 12.15 -21.87
C GLY A 207 23.21 11.80 -23.23
N LEU A 208 22.17 10.95 -23.24
CA LEU A 208 21.50 10.53 -24.46
C LEU A 208 20.51 11.59 -24.94
N VAL A 209 20.49 11.84 -26.26
CA VAL A 209 19.35 12.52 -26.90
C VAL A 209 18.19 11.54 -26.88
N VAL A 210 17.15 11.89 -26.11
CA VAL A 210 16.00 11.01 -25.88
C VAL A 210 14.86 11.34 -26.82
N ASN A 211 14.26 10.30 -27.42
CA ASN A 211 12.97 10.39 -28.08
C ASN A 211 11.90 9.55 -27.33
N ASP A 212 10.63 9.76 -27.67
CA ASP A 212 9.50 9.11 -27.00
C ASP A 212 9.55 7.58 -27.02
N TRP A 213 10.10 6.98 -28.09
CA TRP A 213 10.21 5.53 -28.22
C TRP A 213 11.21 4.96 -27.20
N GLN A 214 12.38 5.59 -27.05
CA GLN A 214 13.38 5.18 -26.06
C GLN A 214 12.86 5.33 -24.63
N ILE A 215 12.10 6.39 -24.34
CA ILE A 215 11.49 6.60 -23.02
C ILE A 215 10.48 5.48 -22.73
N LYS A 216 9.62 5.12 -23.69
CA LYS A 216 8.65 4.03 -23.52
C LYS A 216 9.33 2.69 -23.24
N GLN A 217 10.36 2.34 -24.02
CA GLN A 217 11.10 1.09 -23.83
C GLN A 217 11.81 1.04 -22.47
N ALA A 218 12.44 2.13 -22.04
CA ALA A 218 13.06 2.19 -20.72
C ALA A 218 12.02 2.20 -19.58
N ALA A 219 10.84 2.77 -19.80
CA ALA A 219 9.74 2.76 -18.82
C ALA A 219 9.17 1.35 -18.61
N GLU A 220 9.10 0.52 -19.65
CA GLU A 220 8.64 -0.87 -19.58
C GLU A 220 9.52 -1.75 -18.68
N SER A 221 10.82 -1.43 -18.56
CA SER A 221 11.75 -2.19 -17.73
C SER A 221 11.74 -1.80 -16.24
N ILE A 222 11.04 -0.72 -15.86
CA ILE A 222 11.02 -0.26 -14.46
C ILE A 222 10.07 -1.16 -13.66
N PRO A 223 10.57 -1.90 -12.64
CA PRO A 223 9.71 -2.72 -11.81
C PRO A 223 8.73 -1.86 -11.02
N GLU A 224 7.47 -2.29 -10.99
CA GLU A 224 6.41 -1.47 -10.38
C GLU A 224 6.48 -1.36 -8.87
N TYR A 225 7.05 -2.36 -8.20
CA TYR A 225 7.24 -2.32 -6.76
C TYR A 225 8.17 -1.16 -6.33
N GLU A 226 9.02 -0.66 -7.23
CA GLU A 226 9.88 0.51 -7.02
C GLU A 226 9.10 1.84 -7.07
N ILE A 227 7.87 1.82 -7.58
CA ILE A 227 7.06 3.02 -7.81
C ILE A 227 5.88 3.05 -6.85
N LYS A 228 5.62 4.23 -6.29
CA LYS A 228 4.42 4.51 -5.51
C LYS A 228 3.66 5.70 -6.10
N THR A 229 2.42 5.46 -6.50
CA THR A 229 1.52 6.49 -7.04
C THR A 229 0.94 7.37 -5.92
N PRO A 230 0.37 8.56 -6.24
CA PRO A 230 -0.32 9.38 -5.26
C PRO A 230 -1.45 8.63 -4.52
N LEU A 231 -2.17 7.73 -5.20
CA LEU A 231 -3.18 6.87 -4.58
C LEU A 231 -2.58 5.97 -3.50
N GLN A 232 -1.51 5.23 -3.82
CA GLN A 232 -0.86 4.35 -2.85
C GLN A 232 -0.33 5.14 -1.65
N ARG A 233 0.30 6.30 -1.90
CA ARG A 233 0.79 7.20 -0.84
C ARG A 233 -0.34 7.75 0.03
N ALA A 234 -1.47 8.12 -0.57
CA ALA A 234 -2.63 8.60 0.17
C ALA A 234 -3.20 7.50 1.07
N ILE A 235 -3.33 6.27 0.56
CA ILE A 235 -3.78 5.12 1.35
C ILE A 235 -2.81 4.83 2.50
N GLN A 236 -1.50 4.91 2.30
CA GLN A 236 -0.52 4.75 3.38
C GLN A 236 -0.71 5.79 4.49
N ILE A 237 -0.92 7.06 4.13
CA ILE A 237 -1.19 8.14 5.09
C ILE A 237 -2.52 7.91 5.83
N LEU A 238 -3.59 7.53 5.12
CA LEU A 238 -4.88 7.23 5.72
C LEU A 238 -4.78 6.05 6.69
N LYS A 239 -4.13 4.94 6.30
CA LYS A 239 -3.89 3.79 7.17
C LYS A 239 -3.10 4.21 8.42
N ARG A 240 -2.03 5.00 8.26
CA ARG A 240 -1.25 5.51 9.40
C ARG A 240 -2.08 6.37 10.33
N HIS A 241 -2.84 7.33 9.80
CA HIS A 241 -3.73 8.18 10.58
C HIS A 241 -4.74 7.34 11.37
N ARG A 242 -5.32 6.34 10.70
CA ARG A 242 -6.22 5.35 11.30
C ARG A 242 -5.54 4.57 12.42
N ASP A 243 -4.33 4.06 12.21
CA ASP A 243 -3.63 3.27 13.23
C ASP A 243 -3.24 4.12 14.45
N CYS A 244 -2.84 5.39 14.26
CA CYS A 244 -2.60 6.31 15.38
C CYS A 244 -3.89 6.67 16.13
N ARG A 245 -4.99 6.93 15.42
CA ARG A 245 -6.27 7.40 16.02
C ARG A 245 -6.96 6.33 16.87
N PHE A 246 -6.80 5.07 16.46
CA PHE A 246 -7.40 3.90 17.08
C PHE A 246 -6.37 3.10 17.90
N ASP A 247 -5.22 3.69 18.24
CA ASP A 247 -4.33 3.08 19.23
C ASP A 247 -5.06 2.99 20.57
N GLY A 248 -5.18 1.77 21.09
CA GLY A 248 -6.01 1.45 22.27
C GLY A 248 -7.48 1.15 21.99
N ASP A 249 -7.95 1.24 20.74
CA ASP A 249 -9.31 0.85 20.32
C ASP A 249 -9.29 0.02 19.00
N PRO A 250 -8.64 -1.17 19.00
CA PRO A 250 -8.47 -1.98 17.80
C PRO A 250 -9.78 -2.55 17.25
N GLU A 251 -10.83 -2.63 18.06
CA GLU A 251 -12.11 -3.27 17.71
C GLU A 251 -13.03 -2.38 16.85
N ASN A 252 -12.97 -1.06 17.08
CA ASN A 252 -13.65 -0.06 16.25
C ASN A 252 -12.79 0.43 15.08
N ARG A 253 -11.55 -0.06 14.97
CA ARG A 253 -10.60 0.33 13.94
C ARG A 253 -11.13 -0.04 12.54
N PRO A 254 -11.27 0.92 11.61
CA PRO A 254 -11.71 0.63 10.24
C PRO A 254 -10.81 -0.39 9.54
N ALA A 255 -11.40 -1.30 8.75
CA ALA A 255 -10.64 -2.32 8.03
C ALA A 255 -9.77 -1.72 6.91
N SER A 256 -8.57 -2.26 6.71
CA SER A 256 -7.64 -1.77 5.67
C SER A 256 -8.19 -1.94 4.25
N ILE A 257 -8.91 -3.04 4.00
CA ILE A 257 -9.56 -3.30 2.69
C ILE A 257 -10.67 -2.30 2.39
N LEU A 258 -11.42 -1.86 3.41
CA LEU A 258 -12.46 -0.85 3.28
C LEU A 258 -11.87 0.50 2.87
N ILE A 259 -10.82 0.96 3.56
CA ILE A 259 -10.12 2.21 3.24
C ILE A 259 -9.55 2.15 1.82
N THR A 260 -8.84 1.07 1.49
CA THR A 260 -8.21 0.87 0.19
C THR A 260 -9.24 0.86 -0.94
N THR A 261 -10.36 0.16 -0.78
CA THR A 261 -11.40 0.05 -1.81
C THR A 261 -12.10 1.39 -2.03
N LEU A 262 -12.53 2.06 -0.96
CA LEU A 262 -13.17 3.37 -1.05
C LEU A 262 -12.24 4.41 -1.66
N ALA A 263 -10.96 4.41 -1.24
CA ALA A 263 -9.97 5.34 -1.79
C ALA A 263 -9.74 5.09 -3.29
N ALA A 264 -9.60 3.82 -3.72
CA ALA A 264 -9.43 3.50 -5.12
C ALA A 264 -10.65 3.86 -5.98
N LYS A 265 -11.88 3.64 -5.48
CA LYS A 265 -13.12 4.07 -6.14
C LYS A 265 -13.20 5.60 -6.26
N ALA A 266 -12.79 6.31 -5.21
CA ALA A 266 -12.82 7.77 -5.13
C ALA A 266 -11.67 8.45 -5.88
N TYR A 267 -10.65 7.73 -6.34
CA TYR A 267 -9.47 8.32 -6.95
C TYR A 267 -9.74 8.80 -8.38
N SER A 268 -9.22 9.95 -8.76
CA SER A 268 -9.41 10.51 -10.12
C SER A 268 -8.09 10.87 -10.77
N ASN A 269 -7.06 10.06 -10.50
CA ASN A 269 -5.73 10.25 -11.07
C ASN A 269 -5.17 11.64 -10.73
N GLU A 270 -5.26 12.07 -9.47
CA GLU A 270 -4.59 13.26 -8.98
C GLU A 270 -3.07 13.18 -9.18
N ALA A 271 -2.42 14.31 -9.47
CA ALA A 271 -0.98 14.34 -9.77
C ALA A 271 -0.10 14.41 -8.52
N ASN A 272 -0.62 14.94 -7.42
CA ASN A 272 0.12 15.13 -6.18
C ASN A 272 -0.67 14.57 -4.98
N LEU A 273 0.03 14.37 -3.88
CA LEU A 273 -0.46 13.66 -2.71
C LEU A 273 -1.48 14.50 -1.92
N LEU A 274 -1.26 15.81 -1.78
CA LEU A 274 -2.19 16.68 -1.05
C LEU A 274 -3.56 16.73 -1.73
N ASP A 275 -3.59 16.94 -3.05
CA ASP A 275 -4.85 16.93 -3.81
C ASP A 275 -5.53 15.57 -3.77
N ALA A 276 -4.75 14.48 -3.89
CA ALA A 276 -5.26 13.12 -3.74
C ALA A 276 -5.94 12.95 -2.37
N LEU A 277 -5.26 13.28 -1.27
CA LEU A 277 -5.81 13.14 0.08
C LEU A 277 -7.10 13.95 0.26
N LEU A 278 -7.12 15.23 -0.12
CA LEU A 278 -8.31 16.09 0.00
C LEU A 278 -9.50 15.54 -0.80
N ASN A 279 -9.27 15.18 -2.06
CA ASN A 279 -10.35 14.68 -2.91
C ASN A 279 -10.84 13.30 -2.45
N LEU A 280 -9.96 12.46 -1.91
CA LEU A 280 -10.33 11.14 -1.38
C LEU A 280 -11.21 11.29 -0.13
N VAL A 281 -10.81 12.10 0.85
CA VAL A 281 -11.62 12.26 2.08
C VAL A 281 -13.02 12.82 1.80
N HIS A 282 -13.16 13.65 0.77
CA HIS A 282 -14.47 14.21 0.38
C HIS A 282 -15.32 13.25 -0.45
N ARG A 283 -14.72 12.39 -1.30
CA ARG A 283 -15.45 11.53 -2.24
C ARG A 283 -15.63 10.08 -1.79
N MET A 284 -14.81 9.58 -0.87
CA MET A 284 -14.98 8.24 -0.30
C MET A 284 -16.40 7.99 0.26
N PRO A 285 -17.07 8.96 0.92
CA PRO A 285 -18.45 8.77 1.39
C PRO A 285 -19.45 8.47 0.27
N ASP A 286 -19.24 8.99 -0.94
CA ASP A 286 -20.13 8.80 -2.09
C ASP A 286 -20.12 7.35 -2.62
N HIS A 287 -19.15 6.55 -2.18
CA HIS A 287 -19.00 5.13 -2.54
C HIS A 287 -19.51 4.17 -1.46
N ILE A 288 -20.22 4.70 -0.46
CA ILE A 288 -20.95 3.92 0.55
C ILE A 288 -22.43 4.01 0.20
N GLU A 289 -22.98 2.90 -0.27
CA GLU A 289 -24.40 2.82 -0.65
C GLU A 289 -25.24 2.34 0.54
N GLU A 290 -26.52 2.68 0.55
CA GLU A 290 -27.50 1.99 1.38
C GLU A 290 -28.23 0.96 0.50
N ARG A 291 -28.18 -0.31 0.90
CA ARG A 291 -28.87 -1.40 0.19
C ARG A 291 -29.81 -2.11 1.15
N GLU A 292 -30.97 -2.54 0.65
CA GLU A 292 -31.85 -3.43 1.42
C GLU A 292 -31.36 -4.88 1.32
N VAL A 293 -31.01 -5.46 2.48
CA VAL A 293 -30.64 -6.87 2.63
C VAL A 293 -31.53 -7.48 3.70
N ASN A 294 -32.27 -8.54 3.36
CA ASN A 294 -33.22 -9.20 4.27
C ASN A 294 -34.26 -8.25 4.91
N GLY A 295 -34.67 -7.20 4.19
CA GLY A 295 -35.63 -6.20 4.67
C GLY A 295 -35.05 -5.16 5.65
N GLN A 296 -33.73 -5.09 5.79
CA GLN A 296 -33.02 -4.06 6.55
C GLN A 296 -32.14 -3.23 5.63
N SER A 297 -32.14 -1.91 5.82
CA SER A 297 -31.17 -1.03 5.14
C SER A 297 -29.80 -1.23 5.79
N VAL A 298 -28.81 -1.61 4.98
CA VAL A 298 -27.43 -1.81 5.42
C VAL A 298 -26.48 -0.98 4.56
N ALA A 299 -25.46 -0.41 5.19
CA ALA A 299 -24.35 0.22 4.48
C ALA A 299 -23.59 -0.84 3.66
N TRP A 300 -23.32 -0.51 2.41
CA TRP A 300 -22.75 -1.41 1.43
C TRP A 300 -21.58 -0.77 0.71
N VAL A 301 -20.41 -1.40 0.85
CA VAL A 301 -19.22 -1.11 0.05
C VAL A 301 -18.92 -2.32 -0.79
N GLU A 302 -19.39 -2.26 -2.04
CA GLU A 302 -19.30 -3.38 -2.98
C GLU A 302 -17.83 -3.74 -3.29
N ASN A 303 -17.48 -5.02 -3.20
CA ASN A 303 -16.23 -5.50 -3.77
C ASN A 303 -16.31 -5.41 -5.32
N PRO A 304 -15.42 -4.62 -5.97
CA PRO A 304 -15.45 -4.41 -7.43
C PRO A 304 -15.24 -5.69 -8.25
N ILE A 305 -14.72 -6.75 -7.64
CA ILE A 305 -14.50 -8.05 -8.27
C ILE A 305 -15.64 -9.02 -7.98
N ASN A 306 -16.21 -8.96 -6.79
CA ASN A 306 -17.33 -9.80 -6.37
C ASN A 306 -18.45 -8.92 -5.83
N PRO A 307 -19.38 -8.44 -6.68
CA PRO A 307 -20.44 -7.52 -6.25
C PRO A 307 -21.37 -8.04 -5.14
N SER A 308 -21.37 -9.36 -4.88
CA SER A 308 -22.12 -9.97 -3.78
C SER A 308 -21.45 -9.81 -2.41
N GLU A 309 -20.18 -9.42 -2.36
CA GLU A 309 -19.41 -9.21 -1.14
C GLU A 309 -19.45 -7.73 -0.71
N ASN A 310 -19.67 -7.53 0.58
CA ASN A 310 -19.73 -6.21 1.22
C ASN A 310 -18.52 -6.02 2.13
N PHE A 311 -17.63 -5.07 1.82
CA PHE A 311 -16.49 -4.73 2.69
C PHE A 311 -16.86 -3.89 3.92
N ALA A 312 -18.11 -3.47 4.04
CA ALA A 312 -18.68 -2.83 5.23
C ALA A 312 -19.49 -3.81 6.11
N ASP A 313 -19.41 -5.12 5.86
CA ASP A 313 -20.12 -6.16 6.61
C ASP A 313 -19.92 -6.07 8.13
N ARG A 314 -18.70 -5.75 8.59
CA ARG A 314 -18.36 -5.62 10.01
C ARG A 314 -19.12 -4.50 10.73
N TRP A 315 -19.72 -3.56 10.01
CA TRP A 315 -20.54 -2.50 10.61
C TRP A 315 -21.89 -3.01 11.11
N GLN A 316 -22.34 -4.18 10.62
CA GLN A 316 -23.60 -4.81 11.04
C GLN A 316 -23.42 -5.73 12.25
N ALA A 317 -22.20 -5.87 12.78
CA ALA A 317 -21.93 -6.76 13.89
C ALA A 317 -22.40 -6.15 15.22
N GLU A 318 -23.15 -6.93 16.00
CA GLU A 318 -23.73 -6.48 17.28
C GLU A 318 -22.68 -6.19 18.36
N ASP A 319 -21.48 -6.75 18.22
CA ASP A 319 -20.38 -6.61 19.17
C ASP A 319 -19.82 -5.17 19.23
N TYR A 320 -19.84 -4.46 18.10
CA TYR A 320 -19.37 -3.08 18.01
C TYR A 320 -20.26 -2.26 17.04
N PRO A 321 -21.44 -1.81 17.52
CA PRO A 321 -22.45 -1.18 16.67
C PRO A 321 -22.06 0.21 16.14
N ASP A 322 -21.07 0.86 16.77
CA ASP A 322 -20.62 2.21 16.40
C ASP A 322 -19.51 2.22 15.33
N ARG A 323 -19.10 1.07 14.76
CA ARG A 323 -17.99 0.99 13.78
C ARG A 323 -18.17 1.92 12.58
N GLU A 324 -19.37 1.99 12.01
CA GLU A 324 -19.67 2.90 10.89
C GLU A 324 -19.48 4.36 11.30
N LYS A 325 -20.02 4.73 12.47
CA LYS A 325 -19.92 6.09 13.01
C LYS A 325 -18.46 6.46 13.27
N HIS A 326 -17.67 5.55 13.86
CA HIS A 326 -16.24 5.76 14.10
C HIS A 326 -15.48 5.96 12.78
N PHE A 327 -15.80 5.20 11.74
CA PHE A 327 -15.22 5.40 10.41
C PHE A 327 -15.56 6.79 9.84
N ARG A 328 -16.84 7.19 9.85
CA ARG A 328 -17.28 8.49 9.30
C ARG A 328 -16.65 9.66 10.04
N VAL A 329 -16.64 9.62 11.37
CA VAL A 329 -16.00 10.65 12.23
C VAL A 329 -14.49 10.70 11.97
N TRP A 330 -13.84 9.53 11.85
CA TRP A 330 -12.41 9.49 11.53
C TRP A 330 -12.10 10.12 10.18
N LEU A 331 -12.87 9.82 9.14
CA LEU A 331 -12.65 10.35 7.79
C LEU A 331 -12.87 11.87 7.74
N GLU A 332 -13.92 12.36 8.41
CA GLU A 332 -14.19 13.80 8.56
C GLU A 332 -13.03 14.51 9.27
N GLN A 333 -12.53 13.92 10.36
CA GLN A 333 -11.40 14.47 11.11
C GLN A 333 -10.13 14.59 10.26
N VAL A 334 -9.83 13.61 9.40
CA VAL A 334 -8.71 13.72 8.44
C VAL A 334 -8.90 14.95 7.53
N GLY A 335 -10.11 15.16 7.01
CA GLY A 335 -10.42 16.31 6.17
C GLY A 335 -10.24 17.65 6.88
N ILE A 336 -10.74 17.77 8.11
CA ILE A 336 -10.58 18.97 8.95
C ILE A 336 -9.09 19.27 9.17
N GLU A 337 -8.29 18.27 9.54
CA GLU A 337 -6.86 18.45 9.78
C GLU A 337 -6.09 18.85 8.53
N LEU A 338 -6.40 18.23 7.38
CA LEU A 338 -5.78 18.63 6.10
C LEU A 338 -6.12 20.08 5.74
N GLU A 339 -7.36 20.50 5.92
CA GLU A 339 -7.77 21.88 5.70
C GLU A 339 -7.10 22.86 6.66
N GLU A 340 -6.96 22.50 7.94
CA GLU A 340 -6.24 23.31 8.92
C GLU A 340 -4.74 23.44 8.58
N ALA A 341 -4.12 22.35 8.13
CA ALA A 341 -2.74 22.35 7.67
C ALA A 341 -2.54 23.28 6.45
N ILE A 342 -3.55 23.39 5.58
CA ILE A 342 -3.54 24.32 4.44
C ILE A 342 -3.74 25.77 4.90
N LYS A 343 -4.66 26.00 5.86
CA LYS A 343 -5.09 27.35 6.29
C LYS A 343 -4.05 28.08 7.15
N GLY A 344 -3.17 27.39 7.90
CA GLY A 344 -2.54 28.03 9.07
C GLY A 344 -1.03 27.88 9.32
N GLY A 345 -0.42 28.99 9.78
CA GLY A 345 0.41 29.03 11.00
C GLY A 345 1.94 28.94 10.90
N GLY A 346 2.48 28.70 9.70
CA GLY A 346 3.91 28.42 9.54
C GLY A 346 4.26 26.96 9.84
N ILE A 347 5.45 26.52 9.41
CA ILE A 347 5.82 25.10 9.38
C ILE A 347 5.69 24.40 10.74
N HIS A 348 5.96 25.09 11.85
CA HIS A 348 5.86 24.51 13.20
C HIS A 348 4.44 24.04 13.53
N ARG A 349 3.41 24.82 13.21
CA ARG A 349 2.02 24.44 13.47
C ARG A 349 1.61 23.23 12.63
N VAL A 350 2.06 23.17 11.38
CA VAL A 350 1.81 22.03 10.49
C VAL A 350 2.49 20.77 11.04
N LEU A 351 3.72 20.88 11.54
CA LEU A 351 4.44 19.76 12.15
C LEU A 351 3.77 19.28 13.43
N ASP A 352 3.28 20.19 14.28
CA ASP A 352 2.55 19.81 15.50
C ASP A 352 1.25 19.08 15.17
N LEU A 353 0.48 19.59 14.19
CA LEU A 353 -0.78 18.99 13.76
C LEU A 353 -0.56 17.59 13.18
N LEU A 354 0.30 17.47 12.15
CA LEU A 354 0.59 16.18 11.53
C LEU A 354 1.28 15.23 12.51
N GLY A 355 2.13 15.75 13.41
CA GLY A 355 2.80 14.95 14.42
C GLY A 355 1.83 14.34 15.42
N ALA A 356 0.74 15.02 15.76
CA ALA A 356 -0.31 14.48 16.61
C ALA A 356 -1.06 13.33 15.92
N SER A 357 -1.30 13.41 14.61
CA SER A 357 -2.18 12.47 13.92
C SER A 357 -1.47 11.35 13.12
N LEU A 358 -0.23 11.56 12.69
CA LEU A 358 0.58 10.59 11.95
C LEU A 358 1.74 10.02 12.78
N GLY A 359 1.97 10.58 13.98
CA GLY A 359 3.05 10.20 14.88
C GLY A 359 4.23 11.18 14.81
N ARG A 360 4.53 11.80 15.96
CA ARG A 360 5.48 12.92 16.06
C ARG A 360 6.88 12.57 15.57
N GLN A 361 7.39 11.40 15.93
CA GLN A 361 8.72 10.95 15.53
C GLN A 361 8.87 10.84 14.02
N VAL A 362 7.87 10.26 13.34
CA VAL A 362 7.83 10.10 11.89
C VAL A 362 7.84 11.48 11.22
N VAL A 363 6.92 12.36 11.62
CA VAL A 363 6.78 13.70 11.02
C VAL A 363 8.02 14.57 11.22
N GLU A 364 8.61 14.56 12.41
CA GLU A 364 9.84 15.31 12.68
C GLU A 364 11.04 14.78 11.86
N ALA A 365 11.15 13.46 11.70
CA ALA A 365 12.19 12.85 10.86
C ALA A 365 11.99 13.22 9.38
N SER A 366 10.76 13.18 8.88
CA SER A 366 10.41 13.58 7.51
C SER A 366 10.68 15.07 7.25
N ALA A 367 10.42 15.94 8.23
CA ALA A 367 10.72 17.36 8.14
C ALA A 367 12.23 17.64 8.06
N LYS A 368 13.03 16.92 8.85
CA LYS A 368 14.50 16.98 8.78
C LYS A 368 15.00 16.51 7.41
N SER A 369 14.48 15.38 6.92
CA SER A 369 14.79 14.85 5.58
C SER A 369 14.51 15.87 4.48
N LEU A 370 13.32 16.50 4.52
CA LEU A 370 12.95 17.57 3.59
C LEU A 370 13.93 18.75 3.63
N GLY A 371 14.35 19.17 4.83
CA GLY A 371 15.33 20.23 5.01
C GLY A 371 16.68 19.89 4.36
N TYR A 372 17.16 18.66 4.54
CA TYR A 372 18.40 18.18 3.91
C TYR A 372 18.28 18.12 2.38
N ASP A 373 17.15 17.66 1.84
CA ASP A 373 16.90 17.60 0.40
C ASP A 373 16.96 19.00 -0.23
N VAL A 374 16.30 19.98 0.40
CA VAL A 374 16.32 21.39 -0.03
C VAL A 374 17.74 21.96 0.00
N GLN A 375 18.49 21.71 1.07
CA GLN A 375 19.88 22.18 1.21
C GLN A 375 20.81 21.57 0.16
N ARG A 376 20.67 20.26 -0.12
CA ARG A 376 21.46 19.54 -1.13
C ARG A 376 21.15 20.04 -2.55
N ALA A 377 19.89 20.26 -2.86
CA ALA A 377 19.48 20.81 -4.15
C ALA A 377 19.98 22.24 -4.36
N SER A 378 19.95 23.07 -3.30
CA SER A 378 20.51 24.44 -3.34
C SER A 378 22.03 24.42 -3.58
N SER A 379 22.76 23.56 -2.86
CA SER A 379 24.23 23.49 -2.94
C SER A 379 24.75 22.93 -4.26
N SER A 380 23.95 22.11 -4.95
CA SER A 380 24.30 21.52 -6.25
C SER A 380 23.84 22.34 -7.46
N GLY A 381 23.22 23.51 -7.26
CA GLY A 381 22.66 24.33 -8.34
C GLY A 381 21.46 23.68 -9.05
N LYS A 382 20.93 22.57 -8.49
CA LYS A 382 19.82 21.77 -9.04
C LYS A 382 18.45 22.21 -8.53
N LEU A 383 18.42 23.28 -7.73
CA LEU A 383 17.18 23.88 -7.26
C LEU A 383 16.57 24.71 -8.38
N ALA A 384 15.50 24.20 -8.98
CA ALA A 384 14.79 24.86 -10.06
C ALA A 384 13.32 25.07 -9.67
N VAL A 385 12.71 26.14 -10.19
CA VAL A 385 11.28 26.44 -10.03
C VAL A 385 10.56 26.19 -11.34
N ALA A 386 9.51 25.36 -11.35
CA ALA A 386 8.57 25.25 -12.48
C ALA A 386 7.87 26.59 -12.73
N SER A 387 8.02 27.19 -13.91
CA SER A 387 7.49 28.53 -14.19
C SER A 387 5.97 28.57 -14.37
N SER A 388 5.30 27.42 -14.53
CA SER A 388 3.83 27.34 -14.60
C SER A 388 3.15 27.19 -13.23
N THR A 389 3.85 26.70 -12.20
CA THR A 389 3.25 26.37 -10.89
C THR A 389 3.99 26.96 -9.68
N ALA A 390 5.13 27.64 -9.89
CA ALA A 390 6.02 28.10 -8.82
C ALA A 390 6.50 26.98 -7.85
N THR A 391 6.47 25.73 -8.31
CA THR A 391 6.88 24.54 -7.56
C THR A 391 8.41 24.39 -7.56
N LEU A 392 9.02 24.07 -6.42
CA LEU A 392 10.42 23.63 -6.37
C LEU A 392 10.53 22.21 -6.90
N ILE A 393 11.40 22.02 -7.88
CA ILE A 393 11.72 20.72 -8.44
C ILE A 393 13.18 20.44 -8.09
N THR A 394 13.42 19.32 -7.41
CA THR A 394 14.77 18.78 -7.22
C THR A 394 15.02 17.81 -8.37
N GLY A 395 15.70 18.27 -9.43
CA GLY A 395 15.91 17.50 -10.65
C GLY A 395 17.35 17.56 -11.15
N THR A 396 17.84 16.48 -11.77
CA THR A 396 19.20 16.38 -12.33
C THR A 396 19.31 16.88 -13.77
N ALA A 397 18.22 17.31 -14.41
CA ALA A 397 18.19 17.76 -15.80
C ALA A 397 17.45 19.11 -15.92
N PRO A 398 17.84 20.00 -16.86
CA PRO A 398 17.10 21.21 -17.16
C PRO A 398 15.71 20.82 -17.69
N ILE A 399 14.67 21.15 -16.91
CA ILE A 399 13.28 21.03 -17.31
C ILE A 399 12.94 22.31 -18.09
N PRO A 400 12.42 22.25 -19.33
CA PRO A 400 11.99 23.44 -20.06
C PRO A 400 10.95 24.19 -19.22
N ASN A 401 10.97 25.53 -19.24
CA ASN A 401 10.13 26.37 -18.37
C ASN A 401 10.47 26.24 -16.87
N THR A 402 11.77 26.27 -16.52
CA THR A 402 12.20 26.42 -15.12
C THR A 402 13.17 27.59 -14.93
N THR A 403 13.10 28.24 -13.76
CA THR A 403 14.07 29.29 -13.38
C THR A 403 14.99 28.74 -12.28
N PRO A 404 16.33 28.74 -12.49
CA PRO A 404 17.27 28.34 -11.45
C PRO A 404 17.18 29.27 -10.23
N VAL A 405 17.14 28.69 -9.03
CA VAL A 405 17.18 29.49 -7.79
C VAL A 405 18.62 29.94 -7.56
N ARG A 406 18.85 31.26 -7.54
CA ARG A 406 20.18 31.80 -7.19
C ARG A 406 20.59 31.35 -5.79
N GLY A 407 21.78 30.78 -5.68
CA GLY A 407 22.38 30.47 -4.38
C GLY A 407 22.50 31.73 -3.51
N HIS A 408 22.17 31.60 -2.23
CA HIS A 408 22.40 32.66 -1.26
C HIS A 408 23.87 32.62 -0.84
N THR A 409 24.64 33.66 -1.18
CA THR A 409 25.95 33.88 -0.57
C THR A 409 25.74 34.63 0.75
N PHE A 410 26.24 34.09 1.85
CA PHE A 410 26.15 34.69 3.20
C PHE A 410 26.74 36.12 3.25
N TYR A 411 27.66 36.43 2.33
CA TYR A 411 28.12 37.78 2.06
C TYR A 411 27.49 38.27 0.75
N GLY A 412 26.67 39.31 0.82
CA GLY A 412 26.11 39.96 -0.36
C GLY A 412 27.21 40.63 -1.17
N GLU A 413 27.81 39.92 -2.12
CA GLU A 413 28.69 40.55 -3.10
C GLU A 413 27.86 41.19 -4.20
N SER A 414 27.80 42.53 -4.16
CA SER A 414 27.37 43.34 -5.28
C SER A 414 28.29 43.06 -6.47
N LYS A 415 27.76 42.44 -7.53
CA LYS A 415 28.46 42.37 -8.82
C LYS A 415 28.71 43.80 -9.31
N ARG A 416 29.96 44.25 -9.27
CA ARG A 416 30.41 45.38 -10.10
C ARG A 416 30.47 44.89 -11.54
N ASN A 417 29.67 45.51 -12.40
CA ASN A 417 29.72 45.33 -13.84
C ASN A 417 31.12 45.64 -14.38
N ARG A 418 31.62 44.76 -15.24
CA ARG A 418 32.53 45.12 -16.33
C ARG A 418 31.91 44.63 -17.63
#